data_AF-A0A7X5QU06-F1
#
_entry.id   AF-A0A7X5QU06-F1
#
_cell.length_a   1.000
_cell.length_b   1.000
_cell.length_c   1.000
_cell.angle_alpha   90.00
_cell.angle_beta   90.00
_cell.angle_gamma   90.00
#
_symmetry.space_group_name_H-M   'P 1'
#
loop_
_entity.id
_entity.type
_entity.pdbx_description
1 polymer ?
#
loop_
_entity_poly.entity_id
_entity_poly.type
_entity_poly.pdbx_seq_one_letter_code
_entity_poly.pdbx_strand_id
1 'polypeptide(L)'
;MPRALWVLIALLPLLSGCPEAVKPVPVPQVVRVQVPVYVPVPPELTKDCPIAEATSLMVEEAVRVANARKVALKNCNADKAAIRALAVPPAQ
;
A
#
# COMPACT_ATOMS: atom_id res chain seq x y z
N MET A 1 6.42 -72.00 41.23
CA MET A 1 6.62 -70.88 40.29
C MET A 1 5.34 -70.75 39.46
N PRO A 2 4.45 -69.77 39.71
CA PRO A 2 4.25 -68.77 38.65
C PRO A 2 3.59 -67.42 39.07
N ARG A 3 3.34 -67.13 40.35
CA ARG A 3 2.53 -65.94 40.73
C ARG A 3 3.16 -64.61 40.35
N ALA A 4 4.47 -64.48 40.48
CA ALA A 4 5.20 -63.28 40.08
C ALA A 4 5.13 -63.03 38.56
N LEU A 5 5.09 -64.10 37.75
CA LEU A 5 5.00 -63.99 36.29
C LEU A 5 3.64 -63.42 35.85
N TRP A 6 2.56 -63.85 36.51
CA TRP A 6 1.21 -63.34 36.24
C TRP A 6 1.05 -61.86 36.63
N VAL A 7 1.69 -61.43 37.72
CA VAL A 7 1.68 -60.02 38.14
C VAL A 7 2.45 -59.15 37.14
N LEU A 8 3.58 -59.63 36.63
CA LEU A 8 4.35 -58.93 35.59
C LEU A 8 3.57 -58.81 34.27
N ILE A 9 2.89 -59.88 33.84
CA ILE A 9 2.07 -59.86 32.62
C ILE A 9 0.87 -58.92 32.77
N ALA A 10 0.26 -58.85 33.96
CA ALA A 10 -0.85 -57.93 34.23
C ALA A 10 -0.42 -56.46 34.28
N LEU A 11 0.85 -56.16 34.56
CA LEU A 11 1.38 -54.79 34.58
C LEU A 11 1.75 -54.25 33.20
N LEU A 12 2.00 -55.11 32.20
CA LEU A 12 2.38 -54.71 30.84
C LEU A 12 1.42 -53.71 30.15
N PRO A 13 0.07 -53.86 30.20
CA PRO A 13 -0.83 -52.90 29.56
C PRO A 13 -0.95 -51.56 30.32
N LEU A 14 -0.51 -51.49 31.58
CA LEU A 14 -0.42 -50.22 32.33
C LEU A 14 0.82 -49.39 31.93
N LEU A 15 1.81 -50.02 31.29
CA LEU A 15 3.01 -49.37 30.78
C LEU A 15 2.87 -48.90 29.32
N SER A 16 1.80 -49.27 28.61
CA SER A 16 1.51 -48.66 27.31
C SER A 16 0.92 -47.28 27.54
N GLY A 17 1.79 -46.26 27.51
CA GLY A 17 1.41 -44.86 27.66
C GLY A 17 0.30 -44.42 26.70
N CYS A 18 -0.44 -43.38 27.09
CA CYS A 18 -1.48 -42.75 26.28
C CYS A 18 -0.99 -42.55 24.84
N PRO A 19 -1.75 -42.99 23.81
CA PRO A 19 -1.52 -42.52 22.46
C PRO A 19 -1.96 -41.05 22.44
N GLU A 20 -1.05 -40.16 22.84
CA GLU A 20 -1.25 -38.73 22.64
C GLU A 20 -1.19 -38.51 21.14
N ALA A 21 -2.37 -38.49 20.52
CA ALA A 21 -2.52 -38.25 19.09
C ALA A 21 -1.95 -36.86 18.80
N VAL A 22 -0.71 -36.84 18.31
CA VAL A 22 -0.04 -35.63 17.85
C VAL A 22 -0.96 -35.01 16.81
N LYS A 23 -1.62 -33.90 17.18
CA LYS A 23 -2.47 -33.16 16.25
C LYS A 23 -1.58 -32.71 15.09
N PRO A 24 -1.92 -33.03 13.83
CA PRO A 24 -1.18 -32.52 12.69
C PRO A 24 -1.16 -30.99 12.76
N VAL A 25 0.02 -30.41 12.72
CA VAL A 25 0.17 -28.94 12.66
C VAL A 25 -0.35 -28.50 11.28
N PRO A 26 -1.35 -27.60 11.20
CA PRO A 26 -1.84 -27.14 9.92
C PRO A 26 -0.73 -26.37 9.20
N VAL A 27 -0.43 -26.79 7.97
CA VAL A 27 0.56 -26.14 7.12
C VAL A 27 0.01 -24.76 6.73
N PRO A 28 0.78 -23.67 6.90
CA PRO A 28 0.31 -22.33 6.55
C PRO A 28 0.01 -22.27 5.04
N GLN A 29 -1.19 -21.78 4.70
CA GLN A 29 -1.59 -21.61 3.32
C GLN A 29 -0.95 -20.35 2.74
N VAL A 30 -0.27 -20.48 1.61
CA VAL A 30 0.25 -19.31 0.86
C VAL A 30 -0.93 -18.65 0.15
N VAL A 31 -1.39 -17.51 0.69
CA VAL A 31 -2.46 -16.72 0.09
C VAL A 31 -1.85 -15.68 -0.84
N ARG A 32 -2.16 -15.77 -2.14
CA ARG A 32 -1.82 -14.73 -3.10
C ARG A 32 -2.90 -13.65 -3.04
N VAL A 33 -2.51 -12.44 -2.66
CA VAL A 33 -3.39 -11.27 -2.67
C VAL A 33 -3.06 -10.40 -3.88
N GLN A 34 -4.08 -9.77 -4.47
CA GLN A 34 -3.85 -8.78 -5.51
C GLN A 34 -3.37 -7.49 -4.85
N VAL A 35 -2.17 -7.04 -5.23
CA VAL A 35 -1.61 -5.77 -4.77
C VAL A 35 -1.87 -4.73 -5.86
N PRO A 36 -2.54 -3.60 -5.56
CA PRO A 36 -2.71 -2.52 -6.52
C PRO A 36 -1.34 -1.91 -6.84
N VAL A 37 -1.06 -1.76 -8.14
CA VAL A 37 0.16 -1.10 -8.64
C VAL A 37 -0.17 0.35 -8.95
N TYR A 38 0.52 1.28 -8.29
CA TYR A 38 0.38 2.71 -8.57
C TYR A 38 1.21 3.09 -9.81
N VAL A 39 0.55 3.68 -10.81
CA VAL A 39 1.22 4.19 -12.01
C VAL A 39 1.56 5.67 -11.79
N PRO A 40 2.82 6.08 -12.00
CA PRO A 40 3.21 7.48 -11.84
C PRO A 40 2.50 8.36 -12.87
N VAL A 41 2.11 9.57 -12.46
CA VAL A 41 1.51 10.54 -13.36
C VAL A 41 2.59 11.04 -14.34
N PRO A 42 2.35 10.97 -15.67
CA PRO A 42 3.30 11.51 -16.64
C PRO A 42 3.60 12.99 -16.38
N PRO A 43 4.87 13.42 -16.47
CA PRO A 43 5.27 14.80 -16.16
C PRO A 43 4.53 15.82 -17.03
N GLU A 44 4.20 15.43 -18.27
CA GLU A 44 3.57 16.31 -19.25
C GLU A 44 2.17 16.75 -18.84
N LEU A 45 1.46 15.93 -18.06
CA LEU A 45 0.12 16.26 -17.55
C LEU A 45 0.17 17.25 -16.38
N THR A 46 1.30 17.29 -15.69
CA THR A 46 1.50 18.19 -14.55
C THR A 46 2.25 19.45 -14.93
N LYS A 47 2.68 19.65 -16.18
CA LYS A 47 3.31 20.91 -16.61
C LYS A 47 2.42 22.13 -16.32
N ASP A 48 3.08 23.22 -15.91
CA ASP A 48 2.43 24.49 -15.59
C ASP A 48 1.87 25.15 -16.86
N CYS A 49 0.72 25.79 -16.72
CA CYS A 49 0.12 26.59 -17.77
C CYS A 49 0.75 27.99 -17.81
N PRO A 50 0.98 28.56 -19.01
CA PRO A 50 1.56 29.89 -19.14
C PRO A 50 0.62 30.95 -18.56
N ILE A 51 1.18 31.85 -17.74
CA ILE A 51 0.44 32.97 -17.16
C ILE A 51 0.82 34.24 -17.91
N ALA A 52 -0.17 34.91 -18.49
CA ALA A 52 0.04 36.20 -19.13
C ALA A 52 0.42 37.27 -18.08
N GLU A 53 1.48 38.00 -18.37
CA GLU A 53 1.98 39.11 -17.56
C GLU A 53 1.74 40.42 -18.33
N ALA A 54 1.39 41.49 -17.60
CA ALA A 54 1.22 42.78 -18.22
C ALA A 54 2.59 43.35 -18.59
N THR A 55 2.82 43.55 -19.88
CA THR A 55 4.06 44.11 -20.41
C THR A 55 4.09 45.65 -20.36
N SER A 56 2.93 46.29 -20.23
CA SER A 56 2.77 47.74 -20.12
C SER A 56 1.56 48.11 -19.26
N LEU A 57 1.45 49.40 -18.90
CA LEU A 57 0.33 49.96 -18.13
C LEU A 57 -0.89 50.30 -19.01
N MET A 58 -0.97 49.76 -20.23
CA MET A 58 -2.07 50.01 -21.16
C MET A 58 -3.32 49.21 -20.76
N VAL A 59 -4.49 49.79 -21.00
CA VAL A 59 -5.78 49.18 -20.65
C VAL A 59 -6.00 47.86 -21.41
N GLU A 60 -5.61 47.80 -22.69
CA GLU A 60 -5.70 46.57 -23.50
C GLU A 60 -4.90 45.42 -22.90
N GLU A 61 -3.74 45.74 -22.31
CA GLU A 61 -2.87 44.76 -21.69
C GLU A 61 -3.45 44.26 -20.36
N ALA A 62 -4.06 45.15 -19.58
CA ALA A 62 -4.80 44.77 -18.37
C ALA A 62 -5.99 43.85 -18.70
N VAL A 63 -6.72 44.15 -19.77
CA VAL A 63 -7.83 43.31 -20.25
C VAL A 63 -7.33 41.95 -20.76
N ARG A 64 -6.21 41.91 -21.50
CA ARG A 64 -5.58 40.65 -21.94
C ARG A 64 -5.24 39.74 -20.76
N VAL A 65 -4.59 40.29 -19.73
CA VAL A 65 -4.22 39.56 -18.51
C VAL A 65 -5.44 39.14 -17.68
N ALA A 66 -6.47 39.98 -17.61
CA ALA A 66 -7.72 39.68 -16.91
C ALA A 66 -8.52 38.57 -17.61
N ASN A 67 -8.67 38.65 -18.93
CA ASN A 67 -9.30 37.62 -19.76
C ASN A 67 -8.55 36.29 -19.69
N ALA A 68 -7.23 36.34 -19.55
CA ALA A 68 -6.40 35.16 -19.29
C ALA A 68 -6.61 34.54 -17.88
N ARG A 69 -7.59 35.00 -17.10
CA ARG A 69 -7.95 34.52 -15.74
C ARG A 69 -6.71 34.14 -14.90
N LYS A 70 -5.77 35.08 -14.78
CA LYS A 70 -4.47 34.91 -14.09
C LYS A 70 -4.59 34.21 -12.73
N VAL A 71 -5.64 34.50 -11.94
CA VAL A 71 -5.88 33.85 -10.64
C VAL A 71 -6.25 32.36 -10.79
N ALA A 72 -7.14 32.03 -11.73
CA ALA A 72 -7.53 30.64 -11.97
C ALA A 72 -6.35 29.80 -12.49
N LEU A 73 -5.51 30.39 -13.37
CA LEU A 73 -4.29 29.73 -13.84
C LEU A 73 -3.25 29.55 -12.72
N LYS A 74 -3.08 30.54 -11.85
CA LYS A 74 -2.21 30.42 -10.67
C LYS A 74 -2.65 29.27 -9.76
N ASN A 75 -3.94 29.19 -9.46
CA ASN A 75 -4.49 28.12 -8.63
C ASN A 75 -4.30 26.76 -9.30
N CYS A 76 -4.59 26.64 -10.60
CA CYS A 76 -4.37 25.41 -11.35
C CYS A 76 -2.90 24.97 -11.34
N ASN A 77 -1.95 25.90 -11.50
CA ASN A 77 -0.52 25.60 -11.42
C ASN A 77 -0.10 25.18 -10.01
N ALA A 78 -0.71 25.75 -8.96
CA ALA A 78 -0.48 25.35 -7.58
C ALA A 78 -0.97 23.91 -7.33
N ASP A 79 -2.16 23.54 -7.83
CA ASP A 79 -2.68 22.17 -7.73
C ASP A 79 -1.78 21.18 -8.46
N LYS A 80 -1.32 21.54 -9.67
CA LYS A 80 -0.35 20.74 -10.44
C LYS A 80 0.97 20.56 -9.68
N ALA A 81 1.47 21.60 -9.01
CA ALA A 81 2.66 21.50 -8.16
C ALA A 81 2.45 20.55 -6.98
N ALA A 82 1.28 20.60 -6.34
CA ALA A 82 0.92 19.67 -5.27
C ALA A 82 0.90 18.21 -5.75
N ILE A 83 0.34 17.94 -6.93
CA ILE A 83 0.34 16.59 -7.54
C ILE A 83 1.77 16.10 -7.77
N ARG A 84 2.67 16.95 -8.26
CA ARG A 84 4.10 16.60 -8.44
C ARG A 84 4.77 16.26 -7.11
N ALA A 85 4.44 16.96 -6.03
CA ALA A 85 4.98 16.69 -4.70
C ALA A 85 4.48 15.36 -4.10
N LEU A 86 3.24 14.97 -4.41
CA LEU A 86 2.63 13.70 -3.97
C LEU A 86 3.13 12.48 -4.77
N ALA A 87 3.70 12.68 -5.95
CA ALA A 87 4.19 11.60 -6.81
C ALA A 87 5.44 10.89 -6.24
N VAL A 88 6.00 11.35 -5.12
CA VAL A 88 7.02 10.62 -4.36
C VAL A 88 6.29 9.67 -3.39
N PRO A 89 6.34 8.34 -3.60
CA PRO A 89 5.74 7.41 -2.65
C PRO A 89 6.42 7.59 -1.29
N PRO A 90 5.70 7.45 -0.15
CA PRO A 90 6.38 7.34 1.13
C PRO A 90 7.37 6.17 1.04
N ALA A 91 8.62 6.42 1.44
CA ALA A 91 9.61 5.36 1.58
C ALA A 91 8.98 4.26 2.45
N GLN A 92 8.82 3.07 1.87
CA GLN A 92 8.44 1.87 2.61
C GLN A 92 9.65 1.35 3.36
#